data_AF-A0A9E5KR19-F1
#
_entry.id   AF-A0A9E5KR19-F1
#
_cell.length_a   1.000
_cell.length_b   1.000
_cell.length_c   1.000
_cell.angle_alpha   90.00
_cell.angle_beta   90.00
_cell.angle_gamma   90.00
#
_symmetry.space_group_name_H-M   'P 1'
#
loop_
_entity.id
_entity.type
_entity.pdbx_description
1 polymer ?
#
loop_
_entity_poly.entity_id
_entity_poly.type
_entity_poly.pdbx_seq_one_letter_code
_entity_poly.pdbx_strand_id
1 'polypeptide(L)'
;MSRPQDKHLIPLTERSEEEAHAIRSAGGKAVQEKKKQQRLMSELLSIYSDLPITDKRKANRLKKLGIEEADLSQKALIADAIMKGAQNGNSYLIQMYLDIVGESGMSGPAKENNLLDAIRDSTKEDIDTDDLPELQQEAELDADVVE
;
A
#
# COMPACT_ATOMS: atom_id res chain seq x y z
N MET A 1 -3.76 8.16 -20.77
CA MET A 1 -4.34 9.51 -20.64
C MET A 1 -3.32 10.41 -19.95
N SER A 2 -2.98 11.54 -20.56
CA SER A 2 -2.07 12.54 -19.95
C SER A 2 -2.76 13.21 -18.77
N ARG A 3 -2.05 13.36 -17.65
CA ARG A 3 -2.57 14.04 -16.45
C ARG A 3 -2.59 15.56 -16.73
N PRO A 4 -3.52 16.33 -16.12
CA PRO A 4 -3.60 17.79 -16.33
C PRO A 4 -2.28 18.53 -16.10
N GLN A 5 -1.42 17.98 -15.24
CA GLN A 5 -0.11 18.47 -14.83
C GLN A 5 0.93 18.40 -15.95
N ASP A 6 0.80 17.40 -16.84
CA ASP A 6 1.80 17.10 -17.87
C ASP A 6 1.88 18.23 -18.92
N LYS A 7 0.82 19.02 -19.08
CA LYS A 7 0.75 20.16 -20.01
C LYS A 7 1.78 21.26 -19.71
N HIS A 8 2.35 21.28 -18.49
CA HIS A 8 3.31 22.29 -18.04
C HIS A 8 4.71 21.72 -17.78
N LEU A 9 4.97 20.44 -18.06
CA LEU A 9 6.29 19.84 -17.87
C LEU A 9 7.06 19.82 -19.19
N ILE A 10 8.30 20.34 -19.17
CA ILE A 10 9.24 20.22 -20.29
C ILE A 10 9.95 18.86 -20.18
N PRO A 11 9.83 17.98 -21.20
CA PRO A 11 10.53 16.69 -21.26
C PRO A 11 12.04 16.84 -21.08
N LEU A 12 12.68 15.86 -20.43
CA LEU A 12 14.14 15.87 -20.24
C LEU A 12 14.94 15.84 -21.56
N THR A 13 14.32 15.36 -22.65
CA THR A 13 14.90 15.32 -24.01
C THR A 13 14.93 16.69 -24.68
N GLU A 14 14.12 17.64 -24.21
CA GLU A 14 14.01 19.00 -24.75
C GLU A 14 14.78 20.03 -23.92
N ARG A 15 15.49 19.58 -22.87
CA ARG A 15 16.34 20.42 -22.01
C ARG A 15 17.80 20.33 -22.45
N SER A 16 18.60 21.30 -22.01
CA SER A 16 20.06 21.22 -22.16
C SER A 16 20.62 20.00 -21.42
N GLU A 17 21.72 19.45 -21.90
CA GLU A 17 22.36 18.29 -21.26
C GLU A 17 22.75 18.58 -19.80
N GLU A 18 23.21 19.79 -19.53
CA GLU A 18 23.57 20.25 -18.18
C GLU A 18 22.35 20.28 -17.24
N GLU A 19 21.22 20.82 -17.70
CA GLU A 19 19.99 20.86 -16.91
C GLU A 19 19.43 19.45 -16.68
N ALA A 20 19.42 18.61 -17.71
CA ALA A 20 18.98 17.22 -17.60
C ALA A 20 19.85 16.43 -16.62
N HIS A 21 21.18 16.65 -16.64
CA HIS A 21 22.10 16.05 -15.69
C HIS A 21 21.89 16.56 -14.26
N ALA A 22 21.68 17.87 -14.08
CA ALA A 22 21.40 18.47 -12.77
C ALA A 22 20.12 17.90 -12.14
N ILE A 23 19.04 17.74 -12.91
CA ILE A 23 17.77 17.17 -12.44
C ILE A 23 17.95 15.71 -12.01
N ARG A 24 18.63 14.89 -12.83
CA ARG A 24 18.92 13.49 -12.49
C ARG A 24 19.77 13.38 -11.23
N SER A 25 20.79 14.23 -11.10
CA SER A 25 21.66 14.28 -9.91
C SER A 25 20.87 14.68 -8.67
N ALA A 26 20.01 15.69 -8.76
CA ALA A 26 19.15 16.13 -7.65
C ALA A 26 18.19 15.01 -7.21
N GLY A 27 17.57 14.31 -8.17
CA GLY A 27 16.73 13.15 -7.88
C GLY A 27 17.50 12.02 -7.18
N GLY A 28 18.71 11.70 -7.67
CA GLY A 28 19.59 10.71 -7.05
C GLY A 28 19.98 11.08 -5.61
N LYS A 29 20.34 12.34 -5.37
CA LYS A 29 20.68 12.85 -4.04
C LYS A 29 19.49 12.78 -3.08
N ALA A 30 18.30 13.21 -3.52
CA ALA A 30 17.09 13.16 -2.71
C ALA A 30 16.72 11.72 -2.32
N VAL A 31 16.82 10.77 -3.26
CA VAL A 31 16.59 9.34 -2.97
C VAL A 31 17.63 8.81 -1.98
N GLN A 32 18.90 9.17 -2.15
CA GLN A 32 19.96 8.75 -1.23
C GLN A 32 19.77 9.33 0.18
N GLU A 33 19.38 10.60 0.28
CA GLU A 33 19.08 11.25 1.55
C GLU A 33 17.91 10.56 2.25
N LYS A 34 16.82 10.27 1.52
CA LYS A 34 15.70 9.48 2.05
C LYS A 34 16.14 8.10 2.54
N LYS A 35 17.00 7.40 1.79
CA LYS A 35 17.56 6.10 2.21
C LYS A 35 18.42 6.23 3.47
N LYS A 36 19.23 7.29 3.59
CA LYS A 36 20.03 7.57 4.80
C LYS A 36 19.12 7.84 5.99
N GLN A 37 18.06 8.63 5.83
CA GLN A 37 17.07 8.89 6.87
C GLN A 37 16.36 7.61 7.31
N GLN A 38 15.95 6.77 6.37
CA GLN A 38 15.33 5.48 6.68
C GLN A 38 16.28 4.58 7.47
N ARG A 39 17.55 4.48 7.08
CA ARG A 39 18.57 3.71 7.82
C ARG A 39 18.76 4.25 9.24
N LEU A 40 18.93 5.56 9.38
CA LEU A 40 19.07 6.21 10.68
C LEU A 40 17.86 5.90 11.57
N MET A 41 16.65 6.00 11.03
CA MET A 41 15.43 5.70 11.78
C MET A 41 15.36 4.23 12.18
N SER A 42 15.75 3.31 11.29
CA SER A 42 15.82 1.88 11.61
C SER A 42 16.84 1.59 12.72
N GLU A 43 18.00 2.24 12.70
CA GLU A 43 19.01 2.12 13.75
C GLU A 43 18.49 2.65 15.09
N LEU A 44 17.87 3.83 15.10
CA LEU A 44 17.26 4.39 16.31
C LEU A 44 16.14 3.51 16.86
N LEU A 45 15.32 2.93 15.98
CA LEU A 45 14.25 2.03 16.38
C LEU A 45 14.82 0.73 16.96
N SER A 46 15.90 0.20 16.38
CA SER A 46 16.60 -0.97 16.92
C SER A 46 17.07 -0.71 18.35
N ILE A 47 17.74 0.43 18.59
CA ILE A 47 18.19 0.82 19.93
C ILE A 47 16.99 0.97 20.89
N TYR A 48 15.94 1.67 20.46
CA TYR A 48 14.74 1.85 21.27
C TYR A 48 14.06 0.51 21.62
N SER A 49 14.04 -0.43 20.68
CA SER A 49 13.35 -1.71 20.83
C SER A 49 13.96 -2.59 21.93
N ASP A 50 15.27 -2.46 22.16
CA ASP A 50 16.02 -3.23 23.15
C ASP A 50 15.99 -2.59 24.56
N LEU A 51 15.47 -1.38 24.71
CA LEU A 51 15.38 -0.72 26.02
C LEU A 51 14.43 -1.47 26.96
N PRO A 52 14.71 -1.48 28.27
CA PRO A 52 13.84 -2.10 29.26
C PRO A 52 12.52 -1.33 29.40
N ILE A 53 11.49 -2.03 29.87
CA ILE A 53 10.19 -1.41 30.17
C ILE A 53 10.24 -0.71 31.53
N THR A 54 10.11 0.63 31.52
CA THR A 54 10.11 1.45 32.74
C THR A 54 8.77 1.42 33.48
N ASP A 55 7.65 1.25 32.75
CA ASP A 55 6.32 1.17 33.33
C ASP A 55 6.10 -0.18 34.04
N LYS A 56 6.11 -0.14 35.37
CA LYS A 56 5.93 -1.31 36.24
C LYS A 56 4.63 -2.08 35.96
N ARG A 57 3.54 -1.41 35.55
CA ARG A 57 2.26 -2.10 35.27
C ARG A 57 2.38 -2.96 34.01
N LYS A 58 3.00 -2.40 32.97
CA LYS A 58 3.25 -3.12 31.71
C LYS A 58 4.25 -4.25 31.91
N ALA A 59 5.35 -4.00 32.64
CA ALA A 59 6.35 -5.00 32.98
C ALA A 59 5.73 -6.17 33.78
N ASN A 60 4.96 -5.89 34.83
CA ASN A 60 4.31 -6.92 35.64
C ASN A 60 3.29 -7.75 34.85
N ARG A 61 2.62 -7.13 33.86
CA ARG A 61 1.72 -7.86 32.97
C ARG A 61 2.49 -8.90 32.14
N LEU A 62 3.62 -8.52 31.55
CA LEU A 62 4.46 -9.44 30.79
C LEU A 62 5.09 -10.52 31.68
N LYS A 63 5.50 -10.19 32.91
CA LYS A 63 5.95 -11.19 33.90
C LYS A 63 4.88 -12.26 34.18
N LYS A 64 3.59 -11.86 34.27
CA LYS A 64 2.48 -12.80 34.44
C LYS A 64 2.26 -13.73 33.24
N LEU A 65 2.73 -13.33 32.05
CA LEU A 65 2.72 -14.16 30.84
C LEU A 65 3.93 -15.10 30.76
N GLY A 66 4.81 -15.10 31.77
CA GLY A 66 5.99 -15.97 31.82
C GLY A 66 7.24 -15.39 31.15
N ILE A 67 7.23 -14.12 30.76
CA ILE A 67 8.42 -13.46 30.18
C ILE A 67 9.42 -13.13 31.30
N GLU A 68 10.66 -13.59 31.14
CA GLU A 68 11.74 -13.35 32.10
C GLU A 68 12.15 -11.87 32.15
N GLU A 69 12.75 -11.46 33.27
CA GLU A 69 13.17 -10.06 33.46
C GLU A 69 14.23 -9.61 32.43
N ALA A 70 15.08 -10.54 31.97
CA ALA A 70 16.06 -10.29 30.92
C ALA A 70 15.41 -9.91 29.58
N ASP A 71 14.19 -10.39 29.32
CA ASP A 71 13.49 -10.21 28.04
C ASP A 71 12.43 -9.08 28.09
N LEU A 72 12.27 -8.39 29.23
CA LEU A 72 11.32 -7.28 29.41
C LEU A 72 11.76 -6.00 28.70
N SER A 73 11.66 -6.04 27.38
CA SER A 73 12.09 -5.01 26.44
C SER A 73 10.89 -4.34 25.73
N GLN A 74 11.11 -3.20 25.08
CA GLN A 74 10.05 -2.53 24.30
C GLN A 74 9.52 -3.42 23.18
N LYS A 75 10.36 -4.24 22.54
CA LYS A 75 9.93 -5.23 21.53
C LYS A 75 8.95 -6.28 22.10
N ALA A 76 9.19 -6.78 23.32
CA ALA A 76 8.26 -7.71 23.98
C ALA A 76 6.90 -7.06 24.26
N LEU A 77 6.90 -5.77 24.60
CA LEU A 77 5.67 -5.00 24.78
C LEU A 77 4.88 -4.81 23.48
N ILE A 78 5.56 -4.58 22.35
CA ILE A 78 4.91 -4.49 21.04
C ILE A 78 4.35 -5.86 20.62
N ALA A 79 5.07 -6.95 20.84
CA ALA A 79 4.58 -8.30 20.55
C ALA A 79 3.29 -8.62 21.32
N ASP A 80 3.22 -8.29 22.62
CA ASP A 80 2.00 -8.42 23.43
C ASP A 80 0.83 -7.57 22.89
N ALA A 81 1.12 -6.38 22.36
CA ALA A 81 0.09 -5.52 21.76
C ALA A 81 -0.43 -6.08 20.42
N ILE A 82 0.46 -6.60 19.56
CA ILE A 82 0.09 -7.27 18.31
C ILE A 82 -0.82 -8.46 18.62
N MET A 83 -0.41 -9.32 19.55
CA MET A 83 -1.17 -10.51 19.95
C MET A 83 -2.57 -10.15 20.43
N LYS A 84 -2.72 -9.16 21.31
CA LYS A 84 -4.03 -8.70 21.80
C LYS A 84 -4.90 -8.12 20.70
N GLY A 85 -4.32 -7.30 19.83
CA GLY A 85 -5.05 -6.72 18.72
C GLY A 85 -5.51 -7.78 17.72
N ALA A 86 -4.67 -8.78 17.45
CA ALA A 86 -5.03 -9.94 16.64
C ALA A 86 -6.14 -10.77 17.28
N GLN A 87 -6.06 -11.05 18.59
CA GLN A 87 -7.12 -11.74 19.35
C GLN A 87 -8.46 -11.00 19.33
N ASN A 88 -8.44 -9.67 19.21
CA ASN A 88 -9.63 -8.83 19.06
C ASN A 88 -10.17 -8.79 17.62
N GLY A 89 -9.59 -9.56 16.69
CA GLY A 89 -10.05 -9.66 15.30
C GLY A 89 -9.50 -8.59 14.35
N ASN A 90 -8.43 -7.87 14.72
CA ASN A 90 -7.79 -6.92 13.81
C ASN A 90 -7.00 -7.68 12.73
N SER A 91 -7.56 -7.75 11.51
CA SER A 91 -6.98 -8.48 10.37
C SER A 91 -5.55 -8.06 10.03
N TYR A 92 -5.24 -6.76 10.13
CA TYR A 92 -3.89 -6.25 9.87
C TYR A 92 -2.87 -6.77 10.89
N LEU A 93 -3.25 -6.83 12.17
CA LEU A 93 -2.37 -7.36 13.22
C LEU A 93 -2.26 -8.89 13.16
N ILE A 94 -3.29 -9.58 12.68
CA ILE A 94 -3.23 -11.02 12.37
C ILE A 94 -2.22 -11.27 11.25
N GLN A 95 -2.29 -10.50 10.15
CA GLN A 95 -1.32 -10.59 9.05
C GLN A 95 0.11 -10.31 9.53
N MET A 96 0.30 -9.23 10.28
CA MET A 96 1.62 -8.89 10.84
C MET A 96 2.16 -9.99 11.77
N TYR A 97 1.29 -10.61 12.59
CA TYR A 97 1.67 -11.75 13.41
C TYR A 97 2.13 -12.94 12.55
N LEU A 98 1.37 -13.31 11.52
CA LEU A 98 1.72 -14.39 10.60
C LEU A 98 3.03 -14.10 9.87
N ASP A 99 3.25 -12.86 9.43
CA ASP A 99 4.50 -12.42 8.79
C ASP A 99 5.71 -12.60 9.72
N ILE A 100 5.58 -12.24 11.00
CA ILE A 100 6.65 -12.37 12.00
C ILE A 100 6.96 -13.83 12.31
N VAL A 101 5.93 -14.69 12.41
CA VAL A 101 6.09 -16.13 12.68
C VAL A 101 6.60 -16.89 11.45
N GLY A 102 6.54 -16.28 10.26
CA GLY A 102 6.88 -16.95 8.99
C GLY A 102 5.75 -17.83 8.45
N GLU A 103 4.53 -17.65 8.96
CA GLU A 103 3.31 -18.32 8.53
C GLU A 103 2.52 -17.48 7.50
N SER A 104 3.14 -16.46 6.91
CA SER A 104 2.53 -15.59 5.90
C SER A 104 1.98 -16.34 4.68
N GLY A 105 2.44 -17.57 4.42
CA GLY A 105 1.86 -18.47 3.41
C GLY A 105 0.58 -19.20 3.82
N MET A 106 0.17 -19.15 5.09
CA MET A 106 -1.08 -19.73 5.61
C MET A 106 -2.26 -18.76 5.46
N SER A 107 -1.99 -17.46 5.43
CA SER A 107 -2.92 -16.50 4.84
C SER A 107 -2.76 -16.63 3.33
N GLY A 108 -3.68 -17.35 2.66
CA GLY A 108 -3.86 -17.17 1.22
C GLY A 108 -3.91 -15.66 0.90
N PRO A 109 -3.52 -15.23 -0.32
CA PRO A 109 -3.36 -13.82 -0.64
C PRO A 109 -4.55 -13.10 -0.05
N ALA A 110 -4.27 -12.14 0.86
CA ALA A 110 -5.31 -11.26 1.36
C ALA A 110 -6.10 -10.91 0.12
N LYS A 111 -7.37 -11.32 0.06
CA LYS A 111 -8.22 -10.94 -1.05
C LYS A 111 -8.27 -9.43 -0.92
N GLU A 112 -7.32 -8.75 -1.55
CA GLU A 112 -7.46 -7.38 -2.01
C GLU A 112 -8.87 -7.39 -2.56
N ASN A 113 -9.72 -6.49 -2.06
CA ASN A 113 -11.11 -6.47 -2.46
C ASN A 113 -11.11 -6.46 -3.99
N ASN A 114 -11.37 -7.63 -4.57
CA ASN A 114 -11.17 -7.94 -5.97
C ASN A 114 -12.36 -7.33 -6.71
N LEU A 115 -12.65 -6.06 -6.45
CA LEU A 115 -13.71 -5.31 -7.07
C LEU A 115 -13.43 -5.24 -8.57
N LEU A 116 -12.16 -5.09 -8.96
CA LEU A 116 -11.72 -5.12 -10.35
C LEU A 116 -11.93 -6.50 -11.00
N ASP A 117 -11.63 -7.59 -10.30
CA ASP A 117 -11.82 -8.93 -10.88
C ASP A 117 -13.29 -9.37 -10.84
N ALA A 118 -14.06 -8.97 -9.82
CA ALA A 118 -15.50 -9.16 -9.74
C ALA A 118 -16.24 -8.37 -10.84
N ILE A 119 -15.81 -7.14 -11.13
CA ILE A 119 -16.33 -6.37 -12.27
C ILE A 119 -15.97 -7.07 -13.57
N ARG A 120 -14.71 -7.49 -13.75
CA ARG A 120 -14.29 -8.21 -14.96
C ARG A 120 -15.05 -9.51 -15.17
N ASP A 121 -15.27 -10.28 -14.11
CA ASP A 121 -16.01 -11.54 -14.19
C ASP A 121 -17.50 -11.30 -14.42
N SER A 122 -18.09 -10.24 -13.85
CA SER A 122 -19.46 -9.82 -14.18
C SER A 122 -19.63 -9.33 -15.62
N THR A 123 -18.57 -8.79 -16.23
CA THR A 123 -18.57 -8.39 -17.65
C THR A 123 -18.16 -9.52 -18.60
N LYS A 124 -17.73 -10.68 -18.08
CA LYS A 124 -17.42 -11.88 -18.87
C LYS A 124 -18.64 -12.80 -19.00
N GLU A 125 -19.65 -12.65 -18.16
CA GLU A 125 -20.97 -13.23 -18.46
C GLU A 125 -21.49 -12.49 -19.69
N ASP A 126 -21.64 -13.24 -20.78
CA ASP A 126 -22.03 -12.76 -22.09
C ASP A 126 -23.24 -11.82 -21.96
N ILE A 127 -23.05 -10.53 -22.26
CA ILE A 127 -24.18 -9.68 -22.61
C ILE A 127 -24.68 -10.27 -23.92
N ASP A 128 -25.74 -11.08 -23.86
CA ASP A 128 -26.45 -11.54 -25.04
C ASP A 128 -26.80 -10.29 -25.86
N THR A 129 -26.10 -10.11 -26.99
CA THR A 129 -26.33 -8.97 -27.88
C THR A 129 -27.72 -8.98 -28.49
N ASP A 130 -28.44 -10.08 -28.32
CA ASP A 130 -29.82 -10.30 -28.71
C ASP A 130 -30.82 -9.50 -27.84
N ASP A 131 -30.44 -9.08 -26.63
CA ASP A 131 -31.27 -8.25 -25.74
C ASP A 131 -30.99 -6.73 -25.87
N LEU A 132 -30.06 -6.31 -26.73
CA LEU A 132 -29.92 -4.88 -27.03
C LEU A 132 -31.08 -4.46 -27.94
N PRO A 133 -31.89 -3.46 -27.55
CA PRO A 133 -32.86 -2.90 -28.47
C PRO A 133 -32.11 -2.32 -29.68
N GLU A 134 -32.47 -2.79 -30.87
CA GLU A 134 -31.99 -2.25 -32.14
C GLU A 134 -32.19 -0.72 -32.12
N LEU A 135 -31.09 0.03 -32.08
CA LEU A 135 -31.12 1.45 -32.36
C LEU A 135 -31.40 1.60 -33.85
N GLN A 136 -32.68 1.67 -34.22
CA GLN A 136 -33.10 2.03 -35.55
C GLN A 136 -32.44 3.36 -35.92
N GLN A 137 -31.63 3.30 -36.98
CA GLN A 137 -31.01 4.45 -37.60
C GLN A 137 -32.11 5.36 -38.15
N GLU A 138 -32.46 6.42 -37.41
CA GLU A 138 -33.00 7.63 -38.03
C GLU A 138 -31.83 8.40 -38.65
N ALA A 139 -31.36 7.87 -39.77
CA ALA A 139 -30.41 8.54 -40.65
C ALA A 139 -31.00 8.59 -42.07
N GLU A 140 -32.24 9.06 -42.21
CA GLU A 140 -32.86 9.32 -43.51
C GLU A 140 -34.09 10.23 -43.34
N LEU A 141 -33.90 11.52 -43.02
CA LEU A 141 -34.88 12.59 -43.30
C LEU A 141 -34.19 13.97 -43.16
N ASP A 142 -33.08 14.18 -43.88
CA ASP A 142 -32.52 15.53 -44.10
C ASP A 142 -32.16 15.71 -45.58
N ALA A 143 -33.04 15.20 -46.44
CA ALA A 143 -33.04 15.44 -47.88
C ALA A 143 -34.46 15.82 -48.31
N ASP A 144 -34.93 16.98 -47.87
CA ASP A 144 -35.83 17.86 -48.64
C ASP A 144 -36.25 19.08 -47.80
N VAL A 145 -35.49 20.17 -47.90
CA VAL A 145 -36.07 21.51 -48.07
C VAL A 145 -35.12 22.31 -48.97
N VAL A 146 -35.35 22.19 -50.27
CA VAL A 146 -35.00 23.21 -51.26
C VAL A 146 -36.23 24.08 -51.43
N GLU A 147 -36.16 25.33 -50.96
CA GLU A 147 -36.58 26.57 -51.65
C GLU A 147 -36.30 27.81 -50.77
#